data_AF-A0A154PET3-F1
#
_entry.id   AF-A0A154PET3-F1
#
_cell.length_a   1.000
_cell.length_b   1.000
_cell.length_c   1.000
_cell.angle_alpha   90.00
_cell.angle_beta   90.00
_cell.angle_gamma   90.00
#
_symmetry.space_group_name_H-M   'P 1'
#
loop_
_entity.id
_entity.type
_entity.pdbx_description
1 polymer ?
#
loop_
_entity_poly.entity_id
_entity_poly.type
_entity_poly.pdbx_seq_one_letter_code
_entity_poly.pdbx_strand_id
1 'polypeptide(L)'
;QELIVFPKSGLTKRNKWMYIVNHKNLTQAVRIETCMEEDKPCRIIEGFAEGYVSKCRQKYIYRQLLAVFPDGSINHESFRFPVSCCCHVEFQGDRFLKASHADD
;
A
#
# COMPACT_ATOMS: atom_id res chain seq x y z
N GLN A 1 -4.27 -7.69 -6.00
CA GLN A 1 -4.91 -7.58 -7.33
C GLN A 1 -4.13 -6.55 -8.14
N GLU A 2 -3.58 -6.95 -9.28
CA GLU A 2 -2.80 -6.08 -10.16
C GLU A 2 -3.69 -5.45 -11.24
N LEU A 3 -3.57 -4.14 -11.43
CA LEU A 3 -4.36 -3.36 -12.37
C LEU A 3 -3.54 -2.22 -12.97
N ILE A 4 -3.87 -1.82 -14.19
CA ILE A 4 -3.39 -0.56 -14.78
C ILE A 4 -4.49 0.49 -14.60
N VAL A 5 -4.17 1.60 -13.97
CA VAL A 5 -5.08 2.73 -13.75
C VAL A 5 -4.62 3.97 -14.49
N PHE A 6 -5.58 4.85 -14.80
CA PHE A 6 -5.34 6.15 -15.43
C PHE A 6 -5.83 7.24 -14.45
N PRO A 7 -5.02 7.56 -13.43
CA PRO A 7 -5.47 8.36 -12.30
C PRO A 7 -5.71 9.82 -12.73
N LYS A 8 -6.83 10.40 -12.29
CA LYS A 8 -7.19 11.80 -12.53
C LYS A 8 -6.77 12.73 -11.39
N SER A 9 -6.53 12.16 -10.21
CA SER A 9 -6.05 12.85 -9.02
C SER A 9 -5.29 11.88 -8.12
N GLY A 10 -4.50 12.40 -7.19
CA GLY A 10 -3.77 11.59 -6.23
C GLY A 10 -3.30 12.38 -5.02
N LEU A 11 -2.95 11.65 -3.96
CA LEU A 11 -2.34 12.21 -2.77
C LEU A 11 -0.82 12.35 -2.96
N THR A 12 -0.30 13.54 -2.74
CA THR A 12 1.13 13.84 -2.88
C THR A 12 1.92 13.48 -1.63
N LYS A 13 3.26 13.49 -1.71
CA LYS A 13 4.15 13.38 -0.53
C LYS A 13 3.86 14.43 0.56
N ARG A 14 3.29 15.57 0.17
CA ARG A 14 2.94 16.69 1.06
C ARG A 14 1.53 16.57 1.65
N ASN A 15 0.90 15.40 1.53
CA ASN A 15 -0.50 15.15 1.94
C ASN A 15 -1.51 16.12 1.31
N LYS A 16 -1.22 16.59 0.09
CA LYS A 16 -2.14 17.41 -0.71
C LYS A 16 -2.74 16.58 -1.83
N TRP A 17 -4.04 16.67 -2.03
CA TRP A 17 -4.70 16.15 -3.23
C TRP A 17 -4.45 17.11 -4.39
N MET A 18 -4.00 16.57 -5.53
CA MET A 18 -3.78 17.35 -6.75
C MET A 18 -4.34 16.59 -7.96
N TYR A 19 -4.67 17.35 -9.01
CA TYR A 19 -5.13 16.80 -10.28
C TYR A 19 -3.93 16.35 -11.13
N ILE A 20 -4.04 15.15 -11.68
CA ILE A 20 -3.06 14.54 -12.57
C ILE A 20 -3.49 14.80 -14.02
N VAL A 21 -2.56 15.29 -14.83
CA VAL A 21 -2.84 15.65 -16.22
C VAL A 21 -3.01 14.38 -17.06
N ASN A 22 -4.18 14.23 -17.67
CA ASN A 22 -4.39 13.29 -18.77
C ASN A 22 -5.07 14.05 -19.92
N HIS A 23 -4.50 13.95 -21.11
CA HIS A 23 -4.96 14.58 -22.35
C HIS A 23 -4.98 13.54 -23.48
N LYS A 24 -5.70 13.80 -24.57
CA LYS A 24 -5.80 12.89 -25.73
C LYS A 24 -4.43 12.40 -26.26
N ASN A 25 -3.42 13.28 -26.19
CA ASN A 25 -2.06 13.00 -26.67
C ASN A 25 -1.07 12.65 -25.53
N LEU A 26 -1.53 12.61 -24.28
CA LEU A 26 -0.71 12.36 -23.11
C LEU A 26 -1.55 11.67 -22.04
N THR A 27 -1.46 10.35 -21.98
CA THR A 27 -2.15 9.56 -20.96
C THR A 27 -1.12 8.96 -20.00
N GLN A 28 -1.27 9.24 -18.71
CA GLN A 28 -0.36 8.77 -17.68
C GLN A 28 -0.95 7.53 -17.00
N ALA A 29 -0.52 6.35 -17.43
CA ALA A 29 -0.93 5.08 -16.83
C ALA A 29 -0.03 4.73 -15.63
N VAL A 30 -0.61 4.16 -14.59
CA VAL A 30 0.12 3.63 -13.43
C VAL A 30 -0.32 2.20 -13.18
N ARG A 31 0.65 1.30 -13.10
CA ARG A 31 0.42 -0.07 -12.64
C ARG A 31 0.38 -0.08 -11.11
N ILE A 32 -0.70 -0.60 -10.56
CA ILE A 32 -0.94 -0.70 -9.13
C ILE A 32 -1.20 -2.14 -8.72
N GLU A 33 -0.89 -2.46 -7.48
CA GLU A 33 -1.25 -3.73 -6.87
C GLU A 33 -1.82 -3.49 -5.47
N THR A 34 -3.06 -3.93 -5.26
CA THR A 34 -3.77 -3.79 -3.98
C THR A 34 -3.82 -5.10 -3.20
N CYS A 35 -3.80 -5.03 -1.87
CA CYS A 35 -4.11 -6.17 -1.02
C CYS A 35 -5.53 -6.67 -1.30
N MET A 36 -5.70 -7.99 -1.43
CA MET A 36 -7.03 -8.62 -1.49
C MET A 36 -7.71 -8.59 -0.12
N GLU A 37 -6.91 -8.81 0.93
CA GLU A 37 -7.35 -8.92 2.31
C GLU A 37 -6.35 -8.19 3.21
N GLU A 38 -6.43 -6.86 3.26
CA GLU A 38 -5.58 -6.06 4.14
C GLU A 38 -5.89 -6.34 5.61
N ASP A 39 -4.87 -6.31 6.47
CA ASP A 39 -4.93 -6.57 7.92
C ASP A 39 -5.34 -7.98 8.35
N LYS A 40 -5.71 -8.86 7.43
CA LYS A 40 -5.96 -10.28 7.72
C LYS A 40 -4.65 -11.03 8.00
N PRO A 41 -4.70 -12.13 8.79
CA PRO A 41 -3.58 -13.05 8.91
C PRO A 41 -3.09 -13.50 7.54
N CYS A 42 -1.77 -13.60 7.39
CA CYS A 42 -1.21 -14.10 6.15
C CYS A 42 -1.56 -15.58 5.97
N ARG A 43 -1.66 -16.03 4.72
CA ARG A 43 -1.78 -17.47 4.37
C ARG A 43 -0.43 -18.17 4.51
N ILE A 44 0.10 -18.16 5.72
CA ILE A 44 1.26 -18.94 6.15
C ILE A 44 0.76 -20.13 6.96
N ILE A 45 1.62 -21.12 7.18
CA ILE A 45 1.28 -22.27 8.02
C ILE A 45 0.87 -21.75 9.41
N GLU A 46 -0.35 -22.07 9.85
CA GLU A 46 -0.80 -21.72 11.21
C GLU A 46 0.15 -22.35 12.23
N GLY A 47 0.55 -21.57 13.24
CA GLY A 47 1.54 -22.05 14.23
C GLY A 47 2.97 -22.17 13.70
N PHE A 48 3.32 -21.54 12.56
CA PHE A 48 4.69 -21.58 12.02
C PHE A 48 5.78 -21.21 13.05
N ALA A 49 5.43 -20.38 14.04
CA ALA A 49 6.23 -20.11 15.22
C ALA A 49 5.32 -19.59 16.34
N GLU A 50 5.45 -20.17 17.52
CA GLU A 50 4.70 -19.76 18.70
C GLU A 50 5.00 -18.32 19.11
N GLY A 51 3.98 -17.59 19.54
CA GLY A 51 4.11 -16.17 19.88
C GLY A 51 4.18 -15.23 18.67
N TYR A 52 4.29 -15.71 17.44
CA TYR A 52 4.26 -14.84 16.26
C TYR A 52 2.83 -14.60 15.77
N VAL A 53 2.59 -13.38 15.29
CA VAL A 53 1.39 -13.00 14.55
C VAL A 53 1.80 -12.49 13.18
N SER A 54 0.94 -12.72 12.19
CA SER A 54 1.14 -12.23 10.84
C SER A 54 -0.02 -11.36 10.39
N LYS A 55 0.25 -10.34 9.57
CA LYS A 55 -0.76 -9.48 8.94
C LYS A 55 -0.34 -9.08 7.54
N CYS A 56 -1.27 -9.13 6.59
CA CYS A 56 -1.09 -8.55 5.27
C CYS A 56 -1.10 -7.01 5.35
N ARG A 57 -0.08 -6.34 4.82
CA ARG A 57 0.03 -4.87 4.81
C ARG A 57 0.23 -4.35 3.39
N GLN A 58 -0.55 -3.34 3.02
CA GLN A 58 -0.36 -2.64 1.75
C GLN A 58 0.94 -1.84 1.75
N LYS A 59 1.77 -2.06 0.74
CA LYS A 59 2.92 -1.21 0.45
C LYS A 59 2.55 -0.16 -0.59
N TYR A 60 3.16 1.00 -0.43
CA TYR A 60 2.96 2.14 -1.30
C TYR A 60 4.29 2.63 -1.85
N ILE A 61 4.24 3.17 -3.06
CA ILE A 61 5.35 3.85 -3.71
C ILE A 61 4.90 5.23 -4.16
N TYR A 62 5.86 6.13 -4.31
CA TYR A 62 5.63 7.41 -4.96
C TYR A 62 6.03 7.33 -6.43
N ARG A 63 5.11 7.65 -7.33
CA ARG A 63 5.38 7.77 -8.77
C ARG A 63 5.25 9.23 -9.19
N GLN A 64 6.18 9.69 -10.02
CA GLN A 64 6.18 11.05 -10.53
C GLN A 64 5.26 11.14 -11.74
N LEU A 65 4.30 12.05 -11.70
CA LEU A 65 3.34 12.33 -12.77
C LEU A 65 3.23 13.84 -12.98
N LEU A 66 2.78 14.25 -14.16
CA LEU A 66 2.44 15.65 -14.44
C LEU A 66 1.13 16.03 -13.76
N ALA A 67 1.14 17.17 -13.07
CA ALA A 67 0.03 17.69 -12.29
C ALA A 67 -0.21 19.17 -12.59
N VAL A 68 -1.44 19.62 -12.36
CA VAL A 68 -1.80 21.05 -12.44
C VAL A 68 -1.57 21.71 -11.08
N PHE A 69 -0.78 22.78 -11.06
CA PHE A 69 -0.48 23.56 -9.87
C PHE A 69 -1.46 24.74 -9.73
N PRO A 70 -1.57 25.35 -8.53
CA PRO A 70 -2.52 26.44 -8.29
C PRO A 70 -2.32 27.68 -9.17
N ASP A 71 -1.11 27.92 -9.64
CA ASP A 71 -0.76 29.00 -10.58
C ASP A 71 -1.11 28.67 -12.04
N GLY A 72 -1.74 27.52 -12.29
CA GLY A 72 -2.08 27.02 -13.62
C GLY A 72 -0.92 26.34 -14.35
N SER A 73 0.29 26.30 -13.76
CA SER A 73 1.43 25.62 -14.35
C SER A 73 1.26 24.10 -14.32
N ILE A 74 1.88 23.42 -15.29
CA ILE A 74 1.98 21.97 -15.33
C ILE A 74 3.41 21.58 -14.95
N ASN A 75 3.54 20.85 -13.84
CA ASN A 75 4.84 20.43 -13.31
C ASN A 75 4.77 19.00 -12.79
N HIS A 76 5.93 18.39 -12.58
CA HIS A 76 6.00 17.06 -11.98
C HIS A 76 5.68 17.09 -10.49
N GLU A 77 4.93 16.09 -10.04
CA GLU A 77 4.65 15.85 -8.63
C GLU A 77 4.64 14.34 -8.33
N SER A 78 5.01 13.97 -7.11
CA SER A 78 5.06 12.59 -6.62
C SER A 78 3.75 12.19 -5.94
N PHE A 79 3.05 11.24 -6.55
CA PHE A 79 1.78 10.71 -6.07
C PHE A 79 1.93 9.32 -5.45
N ARG A 80 1.23 9.08 -4.35
CA ARG A 80 1.24 7.80 -3.62
C ARG A 80 0.33 6.77 -4.31
N PHE A 81 0.88 5.61 -4.65
CA PHE A 81 0.14 4.50 -5.26
C PHE A 81 0.42 3.18 -4.54
N PRO A 82 -0.58 2.28 -4.44
CA PRO A 82 -0.38 0.94 -3.90
C PRO A 82 0.42 0.08 -4.91
N VAL A 83 1.42 -0.66 -4.44
CA VAL A 83 2.38 -1.37 -5.32
C VAL A 83 2.56 -2.84 -5.01
N SER A 84 2.27 -3.30 -3.79
CA SER A 84 2.31 -4.71 -3.41
C SER A 84 1.63 -4.95 -2.07
N CYS A 85 1.24 -6.20 -1.81
CA CYS A 85 0.79 -6.64 -0.49
C CYS A 85 1.87 -7.54 0.14
N CYS A 86 2.36 -7.19 1.32
CA CYS A 86 3.42 -7.96 1.99
C CYS A 86 2.95 -8.54 3.31
N CYS A 87 3.38 -9.76 3.62
CA CYS A 87 3.18 -10.33 4.94
C CYS A 87 4.14 -9.70 5.94
N HIS A 88 3.60 -9.07 6.98
CA HIS A 88 4.34 -8.58 8.13
C HIS A 88 4.20 -9.59 9.25
N VAL A 89 5.33 -10.01 9.80
CA VAL A 89 5.40 -10.98 10.91
C VAL A 89 6.01 -10.28 12.11
N GLU A 90 5.32 -10.33 13.23
CA GLU A 90 5.72 -9.68 14.48
C GLU A 90 5.62 -10.69 15.63
N PHE A 91 6.59 -10.64 16.54
CA PHE A 91 6.52 -11.42 17.78
C PHE A 91 5.66 -10.69 18.82
N GLN A 92 4.73 -11.41 19.43
CA GLN A 92 3.89 -10.95 20.53
C GLN A 92 4.15 -11.81 21.76
N GLY A 93 4.98 -11.31 22.67
CA GLY A 93 5.36 -11.99 23.91
C GLY A 93 4.17 -12.41 24.78
N ASP A 94 3.12 -11.58 24.87
CA ASP A 94 1.91 -11.92 25.62
C ASP A 94 1.19 -13.15 25.05
N ARG A 95 1.24 -13.35 23.73
CA ARG A 95 0.64 -14.51 23.06
C ARG A 95 1.46 -15.77 23.31
N PHE A 96 2.79 -15.64 23.33
CA PHE A 96 3.70 -16.71 23.71
C PHE A 96 3.44 -17.16 25.15
N LEU A 97 3.37 -16.22 26.11
CA LEU A 97 3.09 -16.52 27.50
C LEU A 97 1.72 -17.19 27.68
N LYS A 98 0.67 -16.67 27.01
CA LYS A 98 -0.67 -17.28 27.06
C LYS A 98 -0.72 -18.68 26.48
N ALA A 99 0.01 -18.96 25.41
CA ALA A 99 0.07 -20.29 24.81
C ALA A 99 0.82 -21.27 25.72
N SER A 100 1.96 -20.86 26.28
CA SER A 100 2.71 -21.68 27.24
C SER A 100 1.95 -22.05 28.52
N HIS A 101 0.99 -21.21 28.95
CA HIS A 101 0.14 -21.48 30.11
C HIS A 101 -1.12 -22.29 29.77
N ALA A 102 -1.39 -22.55 28.48
CA ALA A 102 -2.49 -23.40 28.04
C ALA A 102 -2.08 -24.87 27.89
N ASP A 103 -0.77 -25.17 27.96
CA ASP A 103 -0.20 -26.51 27.91
C ASP A 103 0.10 -27.11 29.31
N ASP A 104 -0.15 -26.34 30.39
CA ASP A 104 -0.18 -26.78 31.81
C ASP A 104 -1.62 -27.14 32.24
#